data_AF-A0AAU6IM55-F1
#
_entry.id   AF-A0AAU6IM55-F1
#
_cell.length_a   1.000
_cell.length_b   1.000
_cell.length_c   1.000
_cell.angle_alpha   90.00
_cell.angle_beta   90.00
_cell.angle_gamma   90.00
#
_symmetry.space_group_name_H-M   'P 1'
#
loop_
_entity.id
_entity.type
_entity.pdbx_description
1 polymer ?
#
loop_
_entity_poly.entity_id
_entity_poly.type
_entity_poly.pdbx_seq_one_letter_code
_entity_poly.pdbx_strand_id
1 'polypeptide(L)'
;MGPIVLAFGLAALAWVLVVGDQLRRHRPAWHWYLAGYPATALRVVLTWRKVALLNDLSVTRRPSRGLLGDLIVKGDPLRPVTPRLSFPRANRMGLTASVRLHAGQTPATYMKAADALVHAWKVHAVRVTSPERGLVLLTATASDPLARPGLASAPAVLLSALIGVLENGGAWVMDLRLVPHWLIAGATRSGKSTLLARLITQLAPQHVALVGIDCKGGMELGLFAERLSALTTCRREAVAVLTALVVDMHDRMHACRTAGVRSIWELPEKLRPVPVVVIVDEIAELYLSDGRRESKAEAEQCSTLLLRLAQLGAALGMHLVVAGQRVGSDLGPGVTALRAQLGGRICHRVNDPGTAEMTLGDLNKDAVVVAQSITADEQGVAVCTGPDGGWSRARSHLTTTEEAMATARKHGALTPELPAIVRALAALEGDDK
;
A
#
# COMPACT_ATOMS: atom_id res chain seq x y z
N MET A 1 -16.49 -8.81 54.29
CA MET A 1 -17.17 -7.75 53.51
C MET A 1 -18.67 -8.01 53.57
N GLY A 2 -19.47 -7.02 53.97
CA GLY A 2 -20.92 -7.18 54.05
C GLY A 2 -21.56 -7.36 52.65
N PRO A 3 -22.71 -8.04 52.54
CA PRO A 3 -23.37 -8.34 51.26
C PRO A 3 -23.69 -7.08 50.45
N ILE A 4 -23.94 -5.94 51.11
CA ILE A 4 -24.16 -4.63 50.49
C ILE A 4 -22.89 -4.14 49.77
N VAL A 5 -21.72 -4.25 50.39
CA VAL A 5 -20.43 -3.84 49.77
C VAL A 5 -20.09 -4.71 48.58
N LEU A 6 -20.39 -6.02 48.67
CA LEU A 6 -20.22 -6.96 47.54
C LEU A 6 -21.16 -6.60 46.38
N ALA A 7 -22.43 -6.28 46.67
CA ALA A 7 -23.42 -5.89 45.66
C ALA A 7 -23.04 -4.58 44.96
N PHE A 8 -22.60 -3.56 45.71
CA PHE A 8 -22.09 -2.31 45.12
C PHE A 8 -20.82 -2.55 44.30
N GLY A 9 -19.90 -3.41 44.76
CA GLY A 9 -18.71 -3.79 44.01
C GLY A 9 -19.03 -4.51 42.69
N LEU A 10 -19.98 -5.44 42.70
CA LEU A 10 -20.44 -6.14 41.50
C LEU A 10 -21.20 -5.22 40.54
N ALA A 11 -22.03 -4.31 41.04
CA ALA A 11 -22.73 -3.32 40.22
C ALA A 11 -21.75 -2.32 39.58
N ALA A 12 -20.75 -1.85 40.33
CA ALA A 12 -19.68 -1.00 39.80
C ALA A 12 -18.83 -1.74 38.75
N LEU A 13 -18.49 -3.01 39.00
CA LEU A 13 -17.77 -3.84 38.03
C LEU A 13 -18.60 -4.06 36.77
N ALA A 14 -19.88 -4.40 36.89
CA ALA A 14 -20.79 -4.57 35.77
C ALA A 14 -20.95 -3.26 34.98
N TRP A 15 -21.07 -2.12 35.67
CA TRP A 15 -21.13 -0.81 35.04
C TRP A 15 -19.83 -0.48 34.30
N VAL A 16 -18.66 -0.74 34.89
CA VAL A 16 -17.35 -0.57 34.23
C VAL A 16 -17.19 -1.51 33.03
N LEU A 17 -17.72 -2.74 33.09
CA LEU A 17 -17.68 -3.68 31.97
C LEU A 17 -18.61 -3.23 30.83
N VAL A 18 -19.83 -2.78 31.14
CA VAL A 18 -20.81 -2.29 30.16
C VAL A 18 -20.37 -0.97 29.56
N VAL A 19 -20.01 0.02 30.38
CA VAL A 19 -19.50 1.33 29.94
C VAL A 19 -18.17 1.16 29.21
N GLY A 20 -17.30 0.27 29.68
CA GLY A 20 -16.05 -0.06 29.03
C GLY A 20 -16.22 -0.67 27.64
N ASP A 21 -17.17 -1.61 27.49
CA ASP A 21 -17.53 -2.19 26.19
C ASP A 21 -18.20 -1.15 25.26
N GLN A 22 -19.08 -0.32 25.82
CA GLN A 22 -19.75 0.74 25.05
C GLN A 22 -18.77 1.81 24.57
N LEU A 23 -17.81 2.22 25.42
CA LEU A 23 -16.67 3.07 25.07
C LEU A 23 -15.80 2.41 24.01
N ARG A 24 -15.50 1.12 24.14
CA ARG A 24 -14.71 0.38 23.14
C ARG A 24 -15.39 0.39 21.77
N ARG A 25 -16.71 0.22 21.72
CA ARG A 25 -17.48 0.18 20.47
C ARG A 25 -17.63 1.55 19.81
N HIS A 26 -17.94 2.60 20.58
CA HIS A 26 -18.32 3.92 20.04
C HIS A 26 -17.17 4.95 20.06
N ARG A 27 -16.25 4.85 21.01
CA ARG A 27 -15.13 5.80 21.21
C ARG A 27 -13.82 5.05 21.51
N PRO A 28 -13.31 4.25 20.54
CA PRO A 28 -12.17 3.36 20.77
C PRO A 28 -10.91 4.08 21.24
N ALA A 29 -10.68 5.31 20.78
CA ALA A 29 -9.55 6.14 21.24
C ALA A 29 -9.64 6.46 22.75
N TRP A 30 -10.83 6.78 23.25
CA TRP A 30 -11.04 7.06 24.68
C TRP A 30 -10.86 5.79 25.50
N HIS A 31 -11.42 4.67 25.05
CA HIS A 31 -11.21 3.38 25.67
C HIS A 31 -9.73 3.02 25.76
N TRP A 32 -8.97 3.28 24.69
CA TRP A 32 -7.53 3.07 24.66
C TRP A 32 -6.83 3.91 25.73
N TYR A 33 -7.00 5.23 25.75
CA TYR A 33 -6.28 6.07 26.73
C TYR A 33 -6.68 5.82 28.18
N LEU A 34 -7.96 5.52 28.45
CA LEU A 34 -8.48 5.35 29.81
C LEU A 34 -8.18 3.96 30.40
N ALA A 35 -8.26 2.90 29.60
CA ALA A 35 -8.16 1.52 30.08
C ALA A 35 -7.09 0.69 29.35
N GLY A 36 -7.03 0.80 28.03
CA GLY A 36 -6.12 -0.01 27.21
C GLY A 36 -4.64 0.31 27.45
N TYR A 37 -4.27 1.58 27.44
CA TYR A 37 -2.90 2.06 27.58
C TYR A 37 -2.33 1.75 28.97
N PRO A 38 -2.98 2.10 30.10
CA PRO A 38 -2.45 1.79 31.43
C PRO A 38 -2.19 0.29 31.62
N ALA A 39 -3.15 -0.56 31.22
CA ALA A 39 -3.01 -2.01 31.31
C ALA A 39 -1.88 -2.55 30.42
N THR A 40 -1.69 -1.99 29.22
CA THR A 40 -0.63 -2.41 28.29
C THR A 40 0.74 -1.91 28.75
N ALA A 41 0.86 -0.65 29.17
CA ALA A 41 2.10 -0.11 29.72
C ALA A 41 2.57 -0.88 30.96
N LEU A 42 1.64 -1.25 31.85
CA LEU A 42 1.94 -2.10 33.00
C LEU A 42 2.46 -3.47 32.56
N ARG A 43 1.80 -4.13 31.59
CA ARG A 43 2.28 -5.40 31.03
C ARG A 43 3.67 -5.26 30.43
N VAL A 44 3.94 -4.20 29.66
CA VAL A 44 5.26 -3.95 29.07
C VAL A 44 6.33 -3.87 30.15
N VAL A 45 6.12 -3.05 31.18
CA VAL A 45 7.09 -2.86 32.28
C VAL A 45 7.30 -4.15 33.08
N LEU A 46 6.23 -4.86 33.43
CA LEU A 46 6.30 -6.08 34.25
C LEU A 46 6.92 -7.27 33.50
N THR A 47 6.68 -7.39 32.20
CA THR A 47 7.13 -8.54 31.41
C THR A 47 8.51 -8.34 30.78
N TRP A 48 8.97 -7.09 30.61
CA TRP A 48 10.18 -6.76 29.85
C TRP A 48 11.40 -7.61 30.20
N ARG A 49 11.74 -7.70 31.48
CA ARG A 49 12.91 -8.46 31.93
C ARG A 49 12.83 -9.94 31.53
N LYS A 50 11.65 -10.55 31.68
CA LYS A 50 11.44 -11.96 31.35
C LYS A 50 11.51 -12.20 29.84
N VAL A 51 10.84 -11.36 29.06
CA VAL A 51 10.82 -11.48 27.59
C VAL A 51 12.22 -11.25 27.01
N ALA A 52 12.95 -10.26 27.52
CA ALA A 52 14.31 -9.97 27.07
C ALA A 52 15.30 -11.11 27.35
N LEU A 53 15.13 -11.83 28.48
CA LEU A 53 15.96 -12.99 28.81
C LEU A 53 15.63 -14.21 27.94
N LEU A 54 14.34 -14.47 27.69
CA LEU A 54 13.90 -15.65 26.93
C LEU A 54 14.11 -15.54 25.41
N ASN A 55 14.36 -14.34 24.89
CA ASN A 55 14.49 -14.07 23.45
C ASN A 55 15.87 -13.50 23.09
N ASP A 56 16.90 -13.85 23.87
CA ASP A 56 18.30 -13.47 23.61
C ASP A 56 18.55 -11.97 23.44
N LEU A 57 17.70 -11.12 24.03
CA LEU A 57 17.87 -9.66 23.99
C LEU A 57 18.83 -9.18 25.08
N SER A 58 19.34 -10.06 25.94
CA SER A 58 20.28 -9.73 27.00
C SER A 58 21.74 -9.95 26.56
N VAL A 59 22.65 -9.12 27.04
CA VAL A 59 24.10 -9.29 26.78
C VAL A 59 24.84 -9.75 28.01
N THR A 60 25.95 -10.42 27.76
CA THR A 60 26.91 -10.78 28.79
C THR A 60 27.93 -9.67 28.97
N ARG A 61 28.16 -9.23 30.21
CA ARG A 61 29.22 -8.22 30.52
C ARG A 61 30.64 -8.74 30.35
N ARG A 62 30.83 -10.07 30.34
CA ARG A 62 32.12 -10.74 30.16
C ARG A 62 32.04 -11.65 28.94
N PRO A 63 33.13 -11.80 28.17
CA PRO A 63 33.17 -12.79 27.10
C PRO A 63 32.85 -14.18 27.65
N SER A 64 32.12 -14.99 26.89
CA SER A 64 31.82 -16.39 27.24
C SER A 64 33.04 -17.30 27.23
N ARG A 65 34.21 -16.74 26.93
CA ARG A 65 35.53 -17.35 26.96
C ARG A 65 36.42 -16.55 27.89
N GLY A 66 36.96 -17.21 28.91
CA GLY A 66 38.00 -16.67 29.78
C GLY A 66 39.20 -17.61 29.78
N LEU A 67 40.40 -17.09 30.01
CA LEU A 67 41.58 -17.90 30.28
C LEU A 67 41.70 -18.11 31.79
N LEU A 68 41.83 -19.36 32.21
CA LEU A 68 42.19 -19.74 33.58
C LEU A 68 43.53 -20.49 33.51
N GLY A 69 44.63 -19.76 33.68
CA GLY A 69 45.95 -20.26 33.26
C GLY A 69 45.99 -20.41 31.74
N ASP A 70 46.34 -21.61 31.25
CA ASP A 70 46.40 -21.94 29.82
C ASP A 70 45.08 -22.53 29.28
N LEU A 71 44.06 -22.65 30.12
CA LEU A 71 42.77 -23.27 29.78
C LEU A 71 41.75 -22.22 29.33
N ILE A 72 41.23 -22.37 28.11
CA ILE A 72 40.08 -21.60 27.63
C ILE A 72 38.82 -22.18 28.27
N VAL A 73 38.29 -21.49 29.28
CA VAL A 73 37.03 -21.84 29.92
C VAL A 73 35.89 -21.23 29.13
N LYS A 74 34.97 -22.08 28.64
CA LYS A 74 33.72 -21.69 27.99
C LYS A 74 32.56 -22.01 28.95
N GLY A 75 31.80 -21.01 29.36
CA GLY A 75 30.70 -21.20 30.31
C GLY A 75 29.56 -20.20 30.12
N ASP A 76 28.36 -20.62 30.53
CA ASP A 76 27.18 -19.77 30.48
C ASP A 76 27.22 -18.71 31.61
N PRO A 77 26.87 -17.46 31.30
CA PRO A 77 27.00 -16.38 32.25
C PRO A 77 25.95 -16.44 33.34
N LEU A 78 26.39 -16.31 34.60
CA LEU A 78 25.54 -16.38 35.78
C LEU A 78 24.53 -15.21 35.90
N ARG A 79 24.76 -14.07 35.22
CA ARG A 79 23.90 -12.87 35.30
C ARG A 79 23.89 -12.07 33.97
N PRO A 80 23.07 -12.46 32.98
CA PRO A 80 22.85 -11.66 31.78
C PRO A 80 22.27 -10.27 32.11
N VAL A 81 22.70 -9.24 31.38
CA VAL A 81 22.20 -7.88 31.53
C VAL A 81 21.12 -7.63 30.50
N THR A 82 19.91 -7.35 30.98
CA THR A 82 18.80 -6.95 30.11
C THR A 82 18.93 -5.48 29.71
N PRO A 83 18.65 -5.15 28.44
CA PRO A 83 18.66 -3.77 27.97
C PRO A 83 17.57 -2.97 28.67
N ARG A 84 17.81 -1.67 28.88
CA ARG A 84 16.81 -0.79 29.50
C ARG A 84 15.78 -0.35 28.46
N LEU A 85 14.51 -0.59 28.78
CA LEU A 85 13.36 -0.08 28.02
C LEU A 85 12.94 1.27 28.60
N SER A 86 12.71 2.27 27.74
CA SER A 86 12.10 3.52 28.18
C SER A 86 10.66 3.29 28.65
N PHE A 87 10.13 4.22 29.47
CA PHE A 87 8.71 4.15 29.83
C PHE A 87 7.83 4.17 28.56
N PRO A 88 6.82 3.28 28.44
CA PRO A 88 5.96 3.22 27.25
C PRO A 88 5.15 4.51 27.09
N ARG A 89 5.29 5.19 25.95
CA ARG A 89 4.52 6.39 25.63
C ARG A 89 3.30 6.03 24.81
N ALA A 90 2.13 6.49 25.24
CA ALA A 90 0.88 6.27 24.51
C ALA A 90 0.90 6.99 23.16
N ASN A 91 0.28 6.38 22.16
CA ASN A 91 -0.15 7.04 20.93
C ASN A 91 -1.60 6.62 20.62
N ARG A 92 -2.18 7.15 19.54
CA ARG A 92 -3.60 6.94 19.20
C ARG A 92 -3.97 5.46 18.96
N MET A 93 -3.03 4.64 18.51
CA MET A 93 -3.25 3.27 18.06
C MET A 93 -2.55 2.22 18.94
N GLY A 94 -1.88 2.65 20.01
CA GLY A 94 -0.99 1.79 20.77
C GLY A 94 0.02 2.57 21.60
N LEU A 95 1.25 2.07 21.68
CA LEU A 95 2.34 2.67 22.45
C LEU A 95 3.68 2.55 21.75
N THR A 96 4.63 3.36 22.17
CA THR A 96 6.03 3.32 21.72
C THR A 96 6.96 3.20 22.92
N ALA A 97 8.04 2.45 22.76
CA ALA A 97 9.11 2.37 23.74
C ALA A 97 10.46 2.24 23.02
N SER A 98 11.50 2.83 23.58
CA SER A 98 12.84 2.85 23.00
C SER A 98 13.79 2.00 23.84
N VAL A 99 14.73 1.34 23.16
CA VAL A 99 15.76 0.50 23.75
C VAL A 99 17.11 0.90 23.19
N ARG A 100 18.06 1.24 24.07
CA ARG A 100 19.45 1.46 23.66
C ARG A 100 20.15 0.11 23.56
N LEU A 101 20.69 -0.18 22.38
CA LEU A 101 21.42 -1.42 22.11
C LEU A 101 22.70 -1.47 22.94
N HIS A 102 23.01 -2.66 23.46
CA HIS A 102 24.32 -2.92 24.02
C HIS A 102 25.35 -3.23 22.91
N ALA A 103 26.64 -3.09 23.23
CA ALA A 103 27.71 -3.45 22.31
C ALA A 103 27.55 -4.89 21.80
N GLY A 104 27.65 -5.08 20.48
CA GLY A 104 27.46 -6.37 19.82
C GLY A 104 26.00 -6.76 19.52
N GLN A 105 25.01 -6.00 19.99
CA GLN A 105 23.61 -6.21 19.59
C GLN A 105 23.29 -5.49 18.29
N THR A 106 22.36 -6.08 17.54
CA THR A 106 21.82 -5.51 16.31
C THR A 106 20.30 -5.38 16.39
N PRO A 107 19.67 -4.49 15.60
CA PRO A 107 18.22 -4.42 15.50
C PRO A 107 17.56 -5.74 15.09
N ALA A 108 18.26 -6.60 14.33
CA ALA A 108 17.76 -7.88 13.86
C ALA A 108 17.33 -8.82 15.00
N THR A 109 18.04 -8.81 16.13
CA THR A 109 17.65 -9.63 17.31
C THR A 109 16.30 -9.20 17.87
N TYR A 110 16.02 -7.90 17.87
CA TYR A 110 14.73 -7.36 18.33
C TYR A 110 13.62 -7.66 17.33
N MET A 111 13.91 -7.61 16.03
CA MET A 111 12.97 -8.02 14.98
C MET A 111 12.57 -9.48 15.14
N LYS A 112 13.52 -10.38 15.44
CA LYS A 112 13.23 -11.81 15.72
C LYS A 112 12.36 -12.01 16.95
N ALA A 113 12.52 -11.17 17.97
CA ALA A 113 11.74 -11.21 19.20
C ALA A 113 10.36 -10.52 19.11
N ALA A 114 10.02 -9.90 17.99
CA ALA A 114 8.80 -9.09 17.84
C ALA A 114 7.53 -9.89 18.15
N ASP A 115 7.43 -11.12 17.67
CA ASP A 115 6.27 -12.00 17.92
C ASP A 115 6.10 -12.35 19.41
N ALA A 116 7.20 -12.65 20.10
CA ALA A 116 7.17 -12.88 21.55
C ALA A 116 6.72 -11.62 22.32
N LEU A 117 7.11 -10.42 21.86
CA LEU A 117 6.65 -9.15 22.43
C LEU A 117 5.14 -8.94 22.20
N VAL A 118 4.63 -9.28 21.01
CA VAL A 118 3.19 -9.23 20.69
C VAL A 118 2.38 -10.04 21.70
N HIS A 119 2.77 -11.30 21.92
CA HIS A 119 2.10 -12.18 22.86
C HIS A 119 2.26 -11.74 24.33
N ALA A 120 3.46 -11.35 24.74
CA ALA A 120 3.72 -10.92 26.12
C ALA A 120 2.95 -9.64 26.48
N TRP A 121 2.88 -8.69 25.56
CA TRP A 121 2.18 -7.42 25.76
C TRP A 121 0.69 -7.51 25.45
N LYS A 122 0.23 -8.64 24.89
CA LYS A 122 -1.09 -8.88 24.28
C LYS A 122 -1.59 -7.63 23.54
N VAL A 123 -0.83 -7.29 22.51
CA VAL A 123 -1.08 -6.25 21.51
C VAL A 123 -1.29 -6.93 20.16
N HIS A 124 -1.71 -6.19 19.13
CA HIS A 124 -1.92 -6.73 17.79
C HIS A 124 -0.60 -6.96 17.03
N ALA A 125 0.32 -5.99 17.09
CA ALA A 125 1.60 -6.06 16.39
C ALA A 125 2.68 -5.28 17.15
N VAL A 126 3.95 -5.66 16.98
CA VAL A 126 5.12 -4.91 17.45
C VAL A 126 6.05 -4.71 16.26
N ARG A 127 6.24 -3.45 15.85
CA ARG A 127 7.20 -3.07 14.82
C ARG A 127 8.49 -2.59 15.46
N VAL A 128 9.60 -3.04 14.89
CA VAL A 128 10.94 -2.69 15.34
C VAL A 128 11.60 -1.83 14.27
N THR A 129 11.98 -0.61 14.60
CA THR A 129 12.76 0.27 13.71
C THR A 129 14.02 0.76 14.42
N SER A 130 15.04 1.17 13.65
CA SER A 130 16.28 1.74 14.19
C SER A 130 16.43 3.15 13.64
N PRO A 131 15.82 4.18 14.28
CA PRO A 131 15.87 5.55 13.75
C PRO A 131 17.30 6.10 13.70
N GLU A 132 18.15 5.66 14.62
CA GLU A 132 19.56 6.03 14.70
C GLU A 132 20.40 4.80 15.09
N ARG A 133 21.73 4.89 14.91
CA ARG A 133 22.65 3.81 15.29
C ARG A 133 22.62 3.60 16.81
N GLY A 134 22.48 2.34 17.24
CA GLY A 134 22.49 1.98 18.66
C GLY A 134 21.17 2.21 19.40
N LEU A 135 20.10 2.61 18.70
CA LEU A 135 18.77 2.80 19.27
C LEU A 135 17.73 2.00 18.48
N VAL A 136 16.91 1.24 19.20
CA VAL A 136 15.74 0.55 18.65
C VAL A 136 14.48 1.20 19.18
N LEU A 137 13.54 1.50 18.28
CA LEU A 137 12.19 1.94 18.59
C LEU A 137 11.23 0.76 18.40
N LEU A 138 10.53 0.41 19.47
CA LEU A 138 9.47 -0.59 19.51
C LEU A 138 8.12 0.14 19.46
N THR A 139 7.38 -0.06 18.38
CA THR A 139 6.03 0.49 18.20
C THR A 139 5.04 -0.65 18.32
N ALA A 140 4.28 -0.69 19.42
CA ALA A 140 3.26 -1.69 19.67
C ALA A 140 1.88 -1.15 19.29
N THR A 141 1.19 -1.83 18.39
CA THR A 141 -0.17 -1.50 17.94
C THR A 141 -1.17 -2.30 18.76
N ALA A 142 -2.10 -1.65 19.46
CA ALA A 142 -2.99 -2.29 20.43
C ALA A 142 -4.12 -3.12 19.79
N SER A 143 -4.65 -2.66 18.67
CA SER A 143 -5.75 -3.26 17.93
C SER A 143 -5.48 -3.13 16.45
N ASP A 144 -6.02 -4.05 15.63
CA ASP A 144 -5.88 -4.00 14.17
C ASP A 144 -6.35 -2.62 13.62
N PRO A 145 -5.42 -1.78 13.10
CA PRO A 145 -5.77 -0.49 12.50
C PRO A 145 -6.61 -0.62 11.24
N LEU A 146 -6.51 -1.77 10.56
CA LEU A 146 -7.22 -2.04 9.33
C LEU A 146 -8.67 -2.44 9.62
N ALA A 147 -9.00 -2.98 10.78
CA ALA A 147 -10.38 -3.35 11.11
C ALA A 147 -11.35 -2.14 11.10
N ARG A 148 -10.85 -0.94 11.46
CA ARG A 148 -11.61 0.32 11.41
C ARG A 148 -10.68 1.45 10.97
N PRO A 149 -10.43 1.60 9.66
CA PRO A 149 -9.52 2.62 9.17
C PRO A 149 -10.10 3.98 9.53
N GLY A 150 -9.40 4.72 10.38
CA GLY A 150 -9.73 6.12 10.65
C GLY A 150 -9.44 6.98 9.42
N LEU A 151 -9.90 8.22 9.43
CA LEU A 151 -9.52 9.19 8.38
C LEU A 151 -8.03 9.50 8.52
N ALA A 152 -7.23 9.02 7.57
CA ALA A 152 -5.88 9.51 7.35
C ALA A 152 -5.92 10.89 6.67
N SER A 153 -4.83 11.64 6.81
CA SER A 153 -4.63 12.90 6.08
C SER A 153 -3.22 12.89 5.50
N ALA A 154 -3.09 13.41 4.30
CA ALA A 154 -1.83 13.60 3.61
C ALA A 154 -1.88 14.98 2.90
N PRO A 155 -0.73 15.66 2.74
CA PRO A 155 -0.68 16.90 1.99
C PRO A 155 -1.13 16.67 0.54
N ALA A 156 -1.85 17.64 -0.03
CA ALA A 156 -2.24 17.62 -1.43
C ALA A 156 -1.00 17.92 -2.29
N VAL A 157 -0.48 16.89 -2.96
CA VAL A 157 0.65 16.98 -3.89
C VAL A 157 0.18 16.51 -5.26
N LEU A 158 0.57 17.21 -6.32
CA LEU A 158 0.25 16.82 -7.70
C LEU A 158 0.71 15.39 -7.96
N LEU A 159 -0.17 14.59 -8.58
CA LEU A 159 0.00 13.15 -8.85
C LEU A 159 0.13 12.27 -7.60
N SER A 160 -0.32 12.76 -6.45
CA SER A 160 -0.38 12.00 -5.20
C SER A 160 -1.83 11.80 -4.76
N ALA A 161 -2.16 10.61 -4.27
CA ALA A 161 -3.50 10.23 -3.88
C ALA A 161 -3.51 9.50 -2.53
N LEU A 162 -4.32 10.00 -1.59
CA LEU A 162 -4.59 9.31 -0.33
C LEU A 162 -5.61 8.18 -0.55
N ILE A 163 -5.10 6.96 -0.65
CA ILE A 163 -5.90 5.78 -0.99
C ILE A 163 -6.39 5.01 0.24
N GLY A 164 -5.75 5.15 1.41
CA GLY A 164 -6.03 4.26 2.54
C GLY A 164 -5.28 4.57 3.83
N VAL A 165 -5.21 3.54 4.68
CA VAL A 165 -4.47 3.52 5.95
C VAL A 165 -3.54 2.31 5.96
N LEU A 166 -2.30 2.49 6.40
CA LEU A 166 -1.33 1.42 6.59
C LEU A 166 -1.56 0.70 7.93
N GLU A 167 -1.03 -0.52 8.08
CA GLU A 167 -1.11 -1.29 9.34
C GLU A 167 -0.36 -0.64 10.52
N ASN A 168 0.47 0.36 10.24
CA ASN A 168 1.10 1.19 11.27
C ASN A 168 0.22 2.40 11.69
N GLY A 169 -0.98 2.54 11.10
CA GLY A 169 -1.91 3.65 11.33
C GLY A 169 -1.61 4.92 10.53
N GLY A 170 -0.55 4.92 9.71
CA GLY A 170 -0.17 6.02 8.83
C GLY A 170 -1.03 6.12 7.57
N ALA A 171 -0.92 7.25 6.88
CA ALA A 171 -1.57 7.46 5.58
C ALA A 171 -0.99 6.52 4.52
N TRP A 172 -1.85 5.78 3.81
CA TRP A 172 -1.45 5.03 2.63
C TRP A 172 -1.63 5.93 1.41
N VAL A 173 -0.52 6.43 0.89
CA VAL A 173 -0.46 7.38 -0.23
C VAL A 173 0.15 6.69 -1.44
N MET A 174 -0.52 6.83 -2.58
CA MET A 174 0.02 6.48 -3.89
C MET A 174 0.56 7.75 -4.54
N ASP A 175 1.88 7.86 -4.67
CA ASP A 175 2.55 9.00 -5.29
C ASP A 175 3.16 8.57 -6.63
N LEU A 176 2.57 9.06 -7.73
CA LEU A 176 3.00 8.71 -9.08
C LEU A 176 4.26 9.47 -9.53
N ARG A 177 4.71 10.50 -8.79
CA ARG A 177 6.02 11.12 -9.05
C ARG A 177 7.15 10.30 -8.45
N LEU A 178 6.91 9.66 -7.30
CA LEU A 178 7.88 8.78 -6.65
C LEU A 178 7.89 7.38 -7.27
N VAL A 179 6.70 6.82 -7.52
CA VAL A 179 6.53 5.50 -8.13
C VAL A 179 5.63 5.64 -9.35
N PRO A 180 6.20 5.76 -10.57
CA PRO A 180 5.45 6.21 -11.75
C PRO A 180 4.44 5.21 -12.28
N HIS A 181 4.65 3.93 -12.02
CA HIS A 181 3.82 2.87 -12.57
C HIS A 181 3.48 1.81 -11.51
N TRP A 182 2.21 1.42 -11.46
CA TRP A 182 1.64 0.55 -10.43
C TRP A 182 0.95 -0.68 -11.03
N LEU A 183 1.10 -1.82 -10.37
CA LEU A 183 0.33 -3.03 -10.58
C LEU A 183 -0.57 -3.30 -9.36
N ILE A 184 -1.87 -3.45 -9.61
CA ILE A 184 -2.88 -3.74 -8.59
C ILE A 184 -3.55 -5.07 -8.91
N ALA A 185 -3.37 -6.07 -8.06
CA ALA A 185 -4.04 -7.35 -8.18
C ALA A 185 -5.11 -7.52 -7.11
N GLY A 186 -6.21 -8.20 -7.46
CA GLY A 186 -7.23 -8.55 -6.48
C GLY A 186 -8.45 -9.21 -7.08
N ALA A 187 -8.94 -10.27 -6.43
CA ALA A 187 -10.16 -10.97 -6.82
C ALA A 187 -11.41 -10.07 -6.72
N THR A 188 -12.52 -10.54 -7.27
CA THR A 188 -13.83 -9.88 -7.15
C THR A 188 -14.18 -9.63 -5.68
N ARG A 189 -14.70 -8.43 -5.37
CA ARG A 189 -15.04 -7.96 -4.01
C ARG A 189 -13.86 -7.94 -3.01
N SER A 190 -12.61 -7.93 -3.48
CA SER A 190 -11.43 -7.82 -2.60
C SER A 190 -11.11 -6.37 -2.18
N GLY A 191 -11.60 -5.38 -2.93
CA GLY A 191 -11.31 -3.95 -2.73
C GLY A 191 -10.60 -3.27 -3.89
N LYS A 192 -10.22 -4.00 -4.95
CA LYS A 192 -9.57 -3.48 -6.17
C LYS A 192 -10.32 -2.29 -6.80
N SER A 193 -11.59 -2.48 -7.21
CA SER A 193 -12.36 -1.43 -7.89
C SER A 193 -12.53 -0.19 -7.01
N THR A 194 -12.76 -0.40 -5.71
CA THR A 194 -12.85 0.68 -4.72
C THR A 194 -11.54 1.46 -4.57
N LEU A 195 -10.39 0.79 -4.62
CA LEU A 195 -9.08 1.45 -4.58
C LEU A 195 -8.84 2.30 -5.84
N LEU A 196 -9.21 1.79 -7.04
CA LEU A 196 -9.15 2.56 -8.28
C LEU A 196 -10.09 3.77 -8.25
N ALA A 197 -11.33 3.58 -7.79
CA ALA A 197 -12.28 4.67 -7.61
C ALA A 197 -11.75 5.73 -6.64
N ARG A 198 -11.10 5.31 -5.55
CA ARG A 198 -10.47 6.23 -4.60
C ARG A 198 -9.32 7.00 -5.23
N LEU A 199 -8.45 6.32 -5.98
CA LEU A 199 -7.35 6.95 -6.72
C LEU A 199 -7.90 8.04 -7.65
N ILE A 200 -8.87 7.71 -8.51
CA ILE A 200 -9.46 8.65 -9.46
C ILE A 200 -10.12 9.83 -8.71
N THR A 201 -10.84 9.56 -7.63
CA THR A 201 -11.48 10.60 -6.80
C THR A 201 -10.45 11.58 -6.21
N GLN A 202 -9.27 11.10 -5.81
CA GLN A 202 -8.19 11.94 -5.28
C GLN A 202 -7.42 12.71 -6.36
N LEU A 203 -7.34 12.15 -7.58
CA LEU A 203 -6.70 12.80 -8.74
C LEU A 203 -7.65 13.76 -9.48
N ALA A 204 -8.96 13.56 -9.41
CA ALA A 204 -9.98 14.38 -10.06
C ALA A 204 -9.83 15.90 -9.83
N PRO A 205 -9.60 16.41 -8.60
CA PRO A 205 -9.41 17.85 -8.39
C PRO A 205 -8.07 18.40 -8.91
N GLN A 206 -7.16 17.54 -9.37
CA GLN A 206 -5.82 17.94 -9.80
C GLN A 206 -5.79 18.23 -11.31
N HIS A 207 -4.81 19.03 -11.74
CA HIS A 207 -4.57 19.32 -13.16
C HIS A 207 -3.81 18.15 -13.83
N VAL A 208 -4.57 17.08 -14.10
CA VAL A 208 -4.08 15.81 -14.64
C VAL A 208 -5.08 15.26 -15.65
N ALA A 209 -4.59 14.72 -16.75
CA ALA A 209 -5.41 14.00 -17.71
C ALA A 209 -5.54 12.53 -17.28
N LEU A 210 -6.79 12.05 -17.18
CA LEU A 210 -7.08 10.69 -16.74
C LEU A 210 -7.62 9.91 -17.93
N VAL A 211 -6.96 8.80 -18.29
CA VAL A 211 -7.36 7.93 -19.39
C VAL A 211 -7.77 6.58 -18.82
N GLY A 212 -9.02 6.19 -19.01
CA GLY A 212 -9.55 4.91 -18.55
C GLY A 212 -9.56 3.86 -19.66
N ILE A 213 -9.07 2.66 -19.36
CA ILE A 213 -9.16 1.48 -20.21
C ILE A 213 -9.95 0.40 -19.46
N ASP A 214 -11.21 0.20 -19.86
CA ASP A 214 -12.16 -0.72 -19.24
C ASP A 214 -12.84 -1.57 -20.32
N CYS A 215 -12.12 -2.60 -20.79
CA CYS A 215 -12.60 -3.53 -21.81
C CYS A 215 -13.69 -4.49 -21.30
N LYS A 216 -14.23 -4.27 -20.09
CA LYS A 216 -15.41 -4.97 -19.55
C LYS A 216 -16.69 -4.13 -19.74
N GLY A 217 -16.77 -3.41 -20.86
CA GLY A 217 -17.92 -2.58 -21.22
C GLY A 217 -18.02 -1.27 -20.45
N GLY A 218 -16.95 -0.79 -19.82
CA GLY A 218 -16.93 0.53 -19.16
C GLY A 218 -17.70 0.59 -17.84
N MET A 219 -18.05 -0.53 -17.23
CA MET A 219 -18.92 -0.57 -16.04
C MET A 219 -18.29 0.04 -14.79
N GLU A 220 -16.97 -0.05 -14.63
CA GLU A 220 -16.26 0.41 -13.44
C GLU A 220 -15.74 1.84 -13.64
N LEU A 221 -15.02 2.07 -14.75
CA LEU A 221 -14.44 3.39 -15.03
C LEU A 221 -15.44 4.38 -15.62
N GLY A 222 -16.56 3.91 -16.17
CA GLY A 222 -17.64 4.75 -16.70
C GLY A 222 -18.30 5.65 -15.66
N LEU A 223 -18.18 5.31 -14.37
CA LEU A 223 -18.59 6.18 -13.25
C LEU A 223 -17.88 7.54 -13.26
N PHE A 224 -16.72 7.62 -13.92
CA PHE A 224 -15.88 8.80 -14.01
C PHE A 224 -15.86 9.44 -15.39
N ALA A 225 -16.75 9.04 -16.32
CA ALA A 225 -16.72 9.49 -17.72
C ALA A 225 -16.60 11.02 -17.87
N GLU A 226 -17.31 11.81 -17.07
CA GLU A 226 -17.26 13.28 -17.12
C GLU A 226 -15.88 13.87 -16.74
N ARG A 227 -15.06 13.10 -15.99
CA ARG A 227 -13.70 13.50 -15.56
C ARG A 227 -12.59 12.85 -16.39
N LEU A 228 -12.88 11.79 -17.14
CA LEU A 228 -11.88 11.10 -17.96
C LEU A 228 -11.66 11.86 -19.27
N SER A 229 -10.40 12.11 -19.61
CA SER A 229 -9.99 12.66 -20.91
C SER A 229 -10.27 11.69 -22.06
N ALA A 230 -10.32 10.40 -21.76
CA ALA A 230 -10.78 9.34 -22.65
C ALA A 230 -11.17 8.09 -21.83
N LEU A 231 -12.16 7.35 -22.33
CA LEU A 231 -12.56 6.05 -21.81
C LEU A 231 -12.66 5.08 -22.99
N THR A 232 -11.91 3.97 -22.94
CA THR A 232 -11.99 2.92 -23.96
C THR A 232 -12.72 1.71 -23.40
N THR A 233 -13.65 1.16 -24.16
CA THR A 233 -14.51 0.03 -23.77
C THR A 233 -14.19 -1.28 -24.49
N CYS A 234 -13.32 -1.22 -25.50
CA CYS A 234 -12.83 -2.39 -26.23
C CYS A 234 -11.33 -2.30 -26.53
N ARG A 235 -10.73 -3.43 -26.93
CA ARG A 235 -9.29 -3.51 -27.22
C ARG A 235 -8.87 -2.65 -28.40
N ARG A 236 -9.68 -2.58 -29.46
CA ARG A 236 -9.41 -1.77 -30.65
C ARG A 236 -9.26 -0.28 -30.30
N GLU A 237 -10.19 0.25 -29.50
CA GLU A 237 -10.10 1.61 -28.95
C GLU A 237 -8.85 1.77 -28.09
N ALA A 238 -8.56 0.81 -27.20
CA ALA A 238 -7.36 0.85 -26.35
C ALA A 238 -6.06 0.94 -27.19
N VAL A 239 -5.94 0.18 -28.29
CA VAL A 239 -4.81 0.27 -29.21
C VAL A 239 -4.67 1.68 -29.80
N ALA A 240 -5.77 2.27 -30.28
CA ALA A 240 -5.75 3.61 -30.86
C ALA A 240 -5.33 4.68 -29.84
N VAL A 241 -5.90 4.64 -28.63
CA VAL A 241 -5.56 5.57 -27.55
C VAL A 241 -4.11 5.40 -27.09
N LEU A 242 -3.65 4.18 -26.87
CA LEU A 242 -2.28 3.89 -26.47
C LEU A 242 -1.27 4.32 -27.55
N THR A 243 -1.62 4.16 -28.83
CA THR A 243 -0.80 4.64 -29.96
C THR A 243 -0.68 6.16 -29.93
N ALA A 244 -1.79 6.87 -29.77
CA ALA A 244 -1.79 8.33 -29.66
C ALA A 244 -0.96 8.83 -28.46
N LEU A 245 -1.03 8.13 -27.32
CA LEU A 245 -0.20 8.42 -26.15
C LEU A 245 1.29 8.18 -26.41
N VAL A 246 1.65 7.11 -27.12
CA VAL A 246 3.05 6.88 -27.50
C VAL A 246 3.55 7.97 -28.44
N VAL A 247 2.72 8.50 -29.35
CA VAL A 247 3.10 9.65 -30.18
C VAL A 247 3.33 10.90 -29.32
N ASP A 248 2.38 11.25 -28.45
CA ASP A 248 2.51 12.38 -27.51
C ASP A 248 3.76 12.24 -26.63
N MET A 249 4.09 11.02 -26.20
CA MET A 249 5.32 10.73 -25.46
C MET A 249 6.57 11.12 -26.26
N HIS A 250 6.64 10.81 -27.55
CA HIS A 250 7.78 11.19 -28.38
C HIS A 250 7.85 12.72 -28.60
N ASP A 251 6.70 13.40 -28.72
CA ASP A 251 6.63 14.86 -28.84
C ASP A 251 7.13 15.54 -27.56
N ARG A 252 6.69 15.08 -26.38
CA ARG A 252 7.21 15.54 -25.07
C ARG A 252 8.71 15.34 -24.97
N MET A 253 9.20 14.19 -25.42
CA MET A 253 10.63 13.88 -25.43
C MET A 253 11.41 14.84 -26.34
N HIS A 254 10.85 15.20 -27.51
CA HIS A 254 11.45 16.18 -28.40
C HIS A 254 11.47 17.60 -27.80
N ALA A 255 10.39 18.00 -27.13
CA ALA A 255 10.32 19.28 -26.42
C ALA A 255 11.39 19.38 -25.31
N CYS A 256 11.55 18.33 -24.48
CA CYS A 256 12.60 18.27 -23.46
C CYS A 256 14.00 18.39 -24.05
N ARG A 257 14.29 17.63 -25.13
CA ARG A 257 15.60 17.70 -25.81
C ARG A 257 15.89 19.09 -26.36
N THR A 258 14.89 19.74 -26.98
CA THR A 258 15.03 21.09 -27.55
C THR A 258 15.32 22.13 -26.46
N ALA A 259 14.72 21.97 -25.28
CA ALA A 259 14.99 22.82 -24.12
C ALA A 259 16.26 22.42 -23.33
N GLY A 260 16.94 21.33 -23.69
CA GLY A 260 18.14 20.84 -23.01
C GLY A 260 17.89 20.23 -21.62
N VAL A 261 16.66 19.81 -21.32
CA VAL A 261 16.26 19.25 -20.02
C VAL A 261 15.95 17.76 -20.11
N ARG A 262 15.95 17.06 -18.96
CA ARG A 262 15.75 15.59 -18.92
C ARG A 262 14.29 15.20 -18.70
N SER A 263 13.46 16.12 -18.25
CA SER A 263 12.07 15.85 -17.90
C SER A 263 11.15 17.03 -18.18
N ILE A 264 9.86 16.75 -18.43
CA ILE A 264 8.84 17.80 -18.57
C ILE A 264 8.69 18.63 -17.29
N TRP A 265 9.09 18.08 -16.15
CA TRP A 265 9.04 18.78 -14.86
C TRP A 265 10.04 19.95 -14.78
N GLU A 266 11.09 19.92 -15.60
CA GLU A 266 12.09 20.99 -15.71
C GLU A 266 11.73 22.04 -16.77
N LEU A 267 10.72 21.76 -17.61
CA LEU A 267 10.22 22.74 -18.57
C LEU A 267 9.55 23.92 -17.83
N PRO A 268 9.61 25.13 -18.41
CA PRO A 268 8.82 26.27 -17.94
C PRO A 268 7.34 25.89 -17.84
N GLU A 269 6.66 26.35 -16.79
CA GLU A 269 5.28 25.95 -16.49
C GLU A 269 4.31 26.15 -17.66
N LYS A 270 4.46 27.26 -18.42
CA LYS A 270 3.66 27.57 -19.60
C LYS A 270 3.84 26.59 -20.77
N LEU A 271 4.97 25.88 -20.81
CA LEU A 271 5.31 24.89 -21.85
C LEU A 271 5.16 23.46 -21.34
N ARG A 272 4.89 23.26 -20.04
CA ARG A 272 4.80 21.94 -19.44
C ARG A 272 3.50 21.26 -19.88
N PRO A 273 3.59 20.11 -20.58
CA PRO A 273 2.40 19.34 -20.92
C PRO A 273 1.71 18.82 -19.67
N VAL A 274 0.38 18.69 -19.73
CA VAL A 274 -0.41 18.12 -18.63
C VAL A 274 0.03 16.66 -18.40
N PRO A 275 0.29 16.24 -17.16
CA PRO A 275 0.61 14.84 -16.90
C PRO A 275 -0.60 13.94 -17.18
N VAL A 276 -0.32 12.73 -17.65
CA VAL A 276 -1.32 11.74 -18.03
C VAL A 276 -1.22 10.53 -17.10
N VAL A 277 -2.34 10.09 -16.56
CA VAL A 277 -2.45 8.84 -15.81
C VAL A 277 -3.37 7.91 -16.58
N VAL A 278 -2.82 6.80 -17.07
CA VAL A 278 -3.58 5.74 -17.73
C VAL A 278 -3.95 4.70 -16.69
N ILE A 279 -5.26 4.47 -16.50
CA ILE A 279 -5.81 3.48 -15.58
C ILE A 279 -6.38 2.33 -16.40
N VAL A 280 -5.85 1.13 -16.22
CA VAL A 280 -6.36 -0.12 -16.82
C VAL A 280 -7.07 -0.91 -15.74
N ASP A 281 -8.38 -1.17 -15.87
CA ASP A 281 -9.11 -1.91 -14.83
C ASP A 281 -8.82 -3.42 -14.82
N GLU A 282 -8.72 -4.01 -16.01
CA GLU A 282 -8.42 -5.43 -16.20
C GLU A 282 -7.40 -5.63 -17.32
N ILE A 283 -6.14 -5.87 -16.95
CA ILE A 283 -5.06 -6.12 -17.88
C ILE A 283 -5.26 -7.40 -18.69
N ALA A 284 -5.91 -8.42 -18.13
CA ALA A 284 -6.15 -9.68 -18.83
C ALA A 284 -6.96 -9.49 -20.12
N GLU A 285 -7.94 -8.58 -20.14
CA GLU A 285 -8.76 -8.30 -21.33
C GLU A 285 -7.95 -7.67 -22.49
N LEU A 286 -6.80 -7.08 -22.19
CA LEU A 286 -5.90 -6.52 -23.22
C LEU A 286 -4.97 -7.56 -23.82
N TYR A 287 -4.78 -8.70 -23.16
CA TYR A 287 -3.83 -9.75 -23.55
C TYR A 287 -4.51 -11.04 -24.02
N LEU A 288 -5.71 -11.35 -23.52
CA LEU A 288 -6.45 -12.56 -23.89
C LEU A 288 -6.94 -12.47 -25.33
N SER A 289 -6.52 -13.40 -26.20
CA SER A 289 -7.04 -13.49 -27.57
C SER A 289 -7.96 -14.69 -27.73
N ASP A 290 -8.96 -14.55 -28.58
CA ASP A 290 -9.90 -15.63 -28.98
C ASP A 290 -9.36 -16.45 -30.16
N GLY A 291 -8.07 -16.35 -30.47
CA GLY A 291 -7.41 -17.06 -31.56
C GLY A 291 -7.57 -16.44 -32.95
N ARG A 292 -8.44 -15.42 -33.13
CA ARG A 292 -8.52 -14.66 -34.38
C ARG A 292 -7.23 -13.87 -34.60
N ARG A 293 -6.76 -13.81 -35.86
CA ARG A 293 -5.50 -13.13 -36.23
C ARG A 293 -5.50 -11.65 -35.80
N GLU A 294 -6.62 -10.98 -36.00
CA GLU A 294 -6.83 -9.57 -35.63
C GLU A 294 -6.74 -9.38 -34.11
N SER A 295 -7.53 -10.14 -33.34
CA SER A 295 -7.52 -10.14 -31.87
C SER A 295 -6.13 -10.40 -31.28
N LYS A 296 -5.34 -11.29 -31.91
CA LYS A 296 -3.95 -11.55 -31.54
C LYS A 296 -3.03 -10.35 -31.86
N ALA A 297 -3.17 -9.76 -33.04
CA ALA A 297 -2.39 -8.58 -33.42
C ALA A 297 -2.67 -7.39 -32.49
N GLU A 298 -3.94 -7.14 -32.14
CA GLU A 298 -4.34 -6.11 -31.18
C GLU A 298 -3.74 -6.37 -29.79
N ALA A 299 -3.74 -7.62 -29.31
CA ALA A 299 -3.15 -7.97 -28.01
C ALA A 299 -1.63 -7.74 -27.99
N GLU A 300 -0.92 -8.12 -29.06
CA GLU A 300 0.52 -7.86 -29.22
C GLU A 300 0.83 -6.36 -29.28
N GLN A 301 0.01 -5.58 -29.97
CA GLN A 301 0.11 -4.12 -30.03
C GLN A 301 -0.11 -3.48 -28.65
N CYS A 302 -1.21 -3.82 -27.96
CA CYS A 302 -1.49 -3.37 -26.59
C CYS A 302 -0.30 -3.65 -25.66
N SER A 303 0.22 -4.87 -25.69
CA SER A 303 1.37 -5.26 -24.87
C SER A 303 2.60 -4.39 -25.18
N THR A 304 2.89 -4.15 -26.45
CA THR A 304 4.05 -3.37 -26.89
C THR A 304 3.92 -1.90 -26.48
N LEU A 305 2.74 -1.30 -26.68
CA LEU A 305 2.48 0.10 -26.37
C LEU A 305 2.51 0.36 -24.86
N LEU A 306 1.86 -0.49 -24.06
CA LEU A 306 1.91 -0.39 -22.59
C LEU A 306 3.35 -0.51 -22.07
N LEU A 307 4.12 -1.48 -22.58
CA LEU A 307 5.51 -1.65 -22.20
C LEU A 307 6.35 -0.40 -22.54
N ARG A 308 6.13 0.18 -23.73
CA ARG A 308 6.83 1.39 -24.16
C ARG A 308 6.53 2.60 -23.27
N LEU A 309 5.26 2.80 -22.92
CA LEU A 309 4.84 3.84 -21.98
C LEU A 309 5.46 3.62 -20.60
N ALA A 310 5.52 2.39 -20.10
CA ALA A 310 6.10 2.08 -18.79
C ALA A 310 7.63 2.30 -18.75
N GLN A 311 8.32 2.07 -19.86
CA GLN A 311 9.77 2.22 -19.94
C GLN A 311 10.23 3.68 -20.03
N LEU A 312 9.46 4.53 -20.72
CA LEU A 312 9.91 5.89 -21.09
C LEU A 312 9.03 7.01 -20.53
N GLY A 313 7.82 6.69 -20.03
CA GLY A 313 6.80 7.67 -19.69
C GLY A 313 7.07 8.50 -18.44
N ALA A 314 7.77 7.95 -17.44
CA ALA A 314 7.91 8.57 -16.11
C ALA A 314 8.48 10.00 -16.16
N ALA A 315 9.60 10.22 -16.86
CA ALA A 315 10.21 11.54 -17.00
C ALA A 315 9.37 12.49 -17.88
N LEU A 316 8.45 11.95 -18.66
CA LEU A 316 7.59 12.64 -19.61
C LEU A 316 6.17 12.89 -19.04
N GLY A 317 5.97 12.59 -17.75
CA GLY A 317 4.72 12.78 -17.04
C GLY A 317 3.60 11.85 -17.49
N MET A 318 3.95 10.66 -17.99
CA MET A 318 2.99 9.61 -18.31
C MET A 318 3.13 8.48 -17.28
N HIS A 319 2.02 8.18 -16.61
CA HIS A 319 1.95 7.25 -15.49
C HIS A 319 0.96 6.13 -15.81
N LEU A 320 1.23 4.93 -15.31
CA LEU A 320 0.40 3.76 -15.56
C LEU A 320 -0.08 3.18 -14.25
N VAL A 321 -1.38 2.95 -14.13
CA VAL A 321 -1.98 2.20 -13.03
C VAL A 321 -2.73 1.03 -13.63
N VAL A 322 -2.11 -0.14 -13.57
CA VAL A 322 -2.60 -1.36 -14.21
C VAL A 322 -3.20 -2.25 -13.14
N ALA A 323 -4.45 -2.64 -13.32
CA ALA A 323 -5.14 -3.53 -12.41
C ALA A 323 -5.56 -4.83 -13.09
N GLY A 324 -5.77 -5.88 -12.30
CA GLY A 324 -6.31 -7.14 -12.80
C GLY A 324 -6.79 -8.07 -11.70
N GLN A 325 -7.77 -8.91 -12.03
CA GLN A 325 -8.28 -9.93 -11.11
C GLN A 325 -7.42 -11.19 -11.13
N ARG A 326 -6.89 -11.53 -12.30
CA ARG A 326 -5.96 -12.63 -12.52
C ARG A 326 -4.82 -12.10 -13.37
N VAL A 327 -3.64 -12.01 -12.76
CA VAL A 327 -2.43 -11.52 -13.42
C VAL A 327 -1.39 -12.63 -13.29
N GLY A 328 -1.23 -13.44 -14.33
CA GLY A 328 -0.27 -14.54 -14.34
C GLY A 328 0.57 -14.55 -15.59
N SER A 329 1.65 -15.34 -15.57
CA SER A 329 2.52 -15.57 -16.73
C SER A 329 1.78 -16.27 -17.89
N ASP A 330 0.60 -16.82 -17.63
CA ASP A 330 -0.30 -17.41 -18.63
C ASP A 330 -0.84 -16.39 -19.64
N LEU A 331 -0.83 -15.10 -19.32
CA LEU A 331 -1.14 -14.02 -20.28
C LEU A 331 0.01 -13.76 -21.28
N GLY A 332 1.15 -14.46 -21.14
CA GLY A 332 2.28 -14.41 -22.07
C GLY A 332 3.47 -13.55 -21.61
N PRO A 333 4.57 -13.53 -22.37
CA PRO A 333 5.81 -12.86 -21.97
C PRO A 333 5.67 -11.33 -21.86
N GLY A 334 4.74 -10.74 -22.62
CA GLY A 334 4.48 -9.31 -22.61
C GLY A 334 4.01 -8.77 -21.26
N VAL A 335 3.15 -9.51 -20.54
CA VAL A 335 2.68 -9.07 -19.21
C VAL A 335 3.81 -9.13 -18.19
N THR A 336 4.72 -10.11 -18.29
CA THR A 336 5.87 -10.26 -17.41
C THR A 336 6.89 -9.14 -17.62
N ALA A 337 7.12 -8.76 -18.88
CA ALA A 337 7.96 -7.62 -19.23
C ALA A 337 7.35 -6.30 -18.73
N LEU A 338 6.05 -6.09 -18.92
CA LEU A 338 5.34 -4.92 -18.43
C LEU A 338 5.42 -4.84 -16.90
N ARG A 339 5.08 -5.95 -16.21
CA ARG A 339 5.15 -6.08 -14.75
C ARG A 339 6.49 -5.60 -14.22
N ALA A 340 7.62 -6.00 -14.83
CA ALA A 340 8.95 -5.58 -14.40
C ALA A 340 9.17 -4.04 -14.39
N GLN A 341 8.38 -3.27 -15.15
CA GLN A 341 8.42 -1.79 -15.17
C GLN A 341 7.47 -1.13 -14.14
N LEU A 342 6.52 -1.88 -13.58
CA LEU A 342 5.54 -1.35 -12.63
C LEU A 342 6.06 -1.47 -11.19
N GLY A 343 6.90 -0.51 -10.75
CA GLY A 343 7.56 -0.59 -9.44
C GLY A 343 6.61 -0.62 -8.23
N GLY A 344 5.44 0.00 -8.33
CA GLY A 344 4.43 -0.02 -7.29
C GLY A 344 3.60 -1.30 -7.32
N ARG A 345 3.49 -2.02 -6.19
CA ARG A 345 2.67 -3.23 -6.11
C ARG A 345 1.63 -3.11 -5.02
N ILE A 346 0.42 -3.52 -5.36
CA ILE A 346 -0.69 -3.68 -4.42
C ILE A 346 -1.36 -5.02 -4.72
N CYS A 347 -1.40 -5.91 -3.75
CA CYS A 347 -2.10 -7.19 -3.86
C CYS A 347 -3.18 -7.24 -2.78
N HIS A 348 -4.44 -7.06 -3.19
CA HIS A 348 -5.58 -7.45 -2.37
C HIS A 348 -5.67 -8.98 -2.30
N ARG A 349 -6.70 -9.48 -1.61
CA ARG A 349 -7.05 -10.90 -1.65
C ARG A 349 -7.15 -11.39 -3.09
N VAL A 350 -6.43 -12.47 -3.40
CA VAL A 350 -6.50 -13.19 -4.69
C VAL A 350 -7.06 -14.59 -4.47
N ASN A 351 -7.54 -15.22 -5.54
CA ASN A 351 -8.08 -16.58 -5.47
C ASN A 351 -7.02 -17.65 -5.79
N ASP A 352 -5.91 -17.27 -6.42
CA ASP A 352 -4.85 -18.17 -6.84
C ASP A 352 -3.46 -17.69 -6.38
N PRO A 353 -2.56 -18.61 -6.00
CA PRO A 353 -1.19 -18.26 -5.61
C PRO A 353 -0.37 -17.61 -6.74
N GLY A 354 -0.67 -17.96 -8.00
CA GLY A 354 0.05 -17.46 -9.18
C GLY A 354 -0.07 -15.95 -9.33
N THR A 355 -1.26 -15.39 -9.12
CA THR A 355 -1.47 -13.93 -9.14
C THR A 355 -0.70 -13.21 -8.03
N ALA A 356 -0.66 -13.77 -6.81
CA ALA A 356 0.13 -13.18 -5.72
C ALA A 356 1.63 -13.23 -6.02
N GLU A 357 2.13 -14.35 -6.55
CA GLU A 357 3.52 -14.54 -6.96
C GLU A 357 3.92 -13.58 -8.08
N MET A 358 3.07 -13.41 -9.10
CA MET A 358 3.29 -12.44 -10.18
C MET A 358 3.30 -11.00 -9.65
N THR A 359 2.50 -10.68 -8.64
CA THR A 359 2.40 -9.31 -8.11
C THR A 359 3.54 -8.96 -7.16
N LEU A 360 3.95 -9.88 -6.28
CA LEU A 360 4.86 -9.58 -5.15
C LEU A 360 6.12 -10.44 -5.10
N GLY A 361 6.20 -11.53 -5.89
CA GLY A 361 7.17 -12.60 -5.70
C GLY A 361 8.63 -12.23 -5.99
N ASP A 362 8.87 -11.22 -6.83
CA ASP A 362 10.21 -10.68 -7.09
C ASP A 362 10.64 -9.62 -6.06
N LEU A 363 9.71 -9.14 -5.23
CA LEU A 363 9.99 -8.15 -4.20
C LEU A 363 10.22 -8.83 -2.84
N ASN A 364 9.30 -9.67 -2.41
CA ASN A 364 9.39 -10.33 -1.12
C ASN A 364 8.49 -11.57 -1.04
N LYS A 365 9.07 -12.73 -0.71
CA LYS A 365 8.34 -14.00 -0.61
C LYS A 365 7.37 -14.04 0.58
N ASP A 366 7.68 -13.37 1.69
CA ASP A 366 6.78 -13.29 2.84
C ASP A 366 5.52 -12.47 2.48
N ALA A 367 5.67 -11.42 1.67
CA ALA A 367 4.56 -10.61 1.19
C ALA A 367 3.55 -11.44 0.36
N VAL A 368 4.05 -12.39 -0.44
CA VAL A 368 3.22 -13.33 -1.21
C VAL A 368 2.36 -14.20 -0.28
N VAL A 369 2.97 -14.76 0.77
CA VAL A 369 2.27 -15.60 1.77
C VAL A 369 1.20 -14.77 2.49
N VAL A 370 1.53 -13.54 2.88
CA VAL A 370 0.60 -12.65 3.58
C VAL A 370 -0.57 -12.26 2.69
N ALA A 371 -0.34 -11.96 1.42
CA ALA A 371 -1.41 -11.65 0.47
C ALA A 371 -2.39 -12.82 0.27
N GLN A 372 -1.88 -14.06 0.27
CA GLN A 372 -2.70 -15.28 0.18
C GLN A 372 -3.49 -15.57 1.47
N SER A 373 -3.03 -15.05 2.62
CA SER A 373 -3.73 -15.19 3.90
C SER A 373 -4.88 -14.20 4.09
N ILE A 374 -5.03 -13.19 3.22
CA ILE A 374 -6.11 -12.21 3.32
C ILE A 374 -7.45 -12.92 3.10
N THR A 375 -8.36 -12.74 4.06
CA THR A 375 -9.66 -13.41 4.09
C THR A 375 -10.76 -12.61 3.39
N ALA A 376 -11.90 -13.23 3.12
CA ALA A 376 -13.01 -12.59 2.39
C ALA A 376 -13.73 -11.49 3.19
N ASP A 377 -13.63 -11.52 4.52
CA ASP A 377 -14.12 -10.51 5.46
C ASP A 377 -13.19 -9.30 5.57
N GLU A 378 -11.92 -9.43 5.16
CA GLU A 378 -10.93 -8.36 5.13
C GLU A 378 -11.01 -7.51 3.84
N GLN A 379 -12.23 -7.13 3.42
CA GLN A 379 -12.41 -6.32 2.21
C GLN A 379 -11.67 -4.99 2.30
N GLY A 380 -10.99 -4.64 1.21
CA GLY A 380 -10.15 -3.44 1.12
C GLY A 380 -8.75 -3.64 1.69
N VAL A 381 -8.47 -4.73 2.41
CA VAL A 381 -7.10 -5.04 2.86
C VAL A 381 -6.24 -5.49 1.67
N ALA A 382 -5.01 -5.01 1.65
CA ALA A 382 -4.00 -5.37 0.67
C ALA A 382 -2.62 -5.45 1.32
N VAL A 383 -1.71 -6.16 0.65
CA VAL A 383 -0.27 -6.03 0.84
C VAL A 383 0.25 -5.05 -0.22
N CYS A 384 1.07 -4.09 0.19
CA CYS A 384 1.63 -3.09 -0.72
C CYS A 384 3.13 -2.89 -0.50
N THR A 385 3.82 -2.39 -1.52
CA THR A 385 5.21 -1.97 -1.41
C THR A 385 5.32 -0.73 -0.52
N GLY A 386 6.24 -0.79 0.44
CA GLY A 386 6.60 0.33 1.30
C GLY A 386 7.67 1.22 0.64
N PRO A 387 7.78 2.50 1.05
CA PRO A 387 8.75 3.45 0.50
C PRO A 387 10.21 3.05 0.74
N ASP A 388 10.50 2.21 1.75
CA ASP A 388 11.85 1.75 2.10
C ASP A 388 12.25 0.44 1.38
N GLY A 389 11.52 0.03 0.34
CA GLY A 389 11.72 -1.26 -0.35
C GLY A 389 11.21 -2.49 0.42
N GLY A 390 10.61 -2.29 1.59
CA GLY A 390 9.86 -3.32 2.32
C GLY A 390 8.42 -3.46 1.81
N TRP A 391 7.59 -4.15 2.59
CA TRP A 391 6.15 -4.25 2.34
C TRP A 391 5.37 -3.89 3.61
N SER A 392 4.09 -3.56 3.44
CA SER A 392 3.17 -3.34 4.56
C SER A 392 1.76 -3.78 4.19
N ARG A 393 0.99 -4.23 5.17
CA ARG A 393 -0.47 -4.35 5.01
C ARG A 393 -1.09 -2.97 5.07
N ALA A 394 -2.18 -2.80 4.33
CA ALA A 394 -2.93 -1.56 4.27
C ALA A 394 -4.40 -1.85 3.98
N ARG A 395 -5.27 -0.89 4.24
CA ARG A 395 -6.69 -0.95 3.86
C ARG A 395 -7.06 0.29 3.06
N SER A 396 -7.69 0.09 1.90
CA SER A 396 -8.21 1.17 1.08
C SER A 396 -9.43 1.84 1.72
N HIS A 397 -9.61 3.14 1.48
CA HIS A 397 -10.83 3.84 1.83
C HIS A 397 -11.95 3.43 0.87
N LEU A 398 -13.13 3.16 1.43
CA LEU A 398 -14.32 2.90 0.64
C LEU A 398 -14.77 4.19 -0.06
N THR A 399 -14.74 4.18 -1.39
CA THR A 399 -15.39 5.18 -2.24
C THR A 399 -16.66 4.55 -2.79
N THR A 400 -17.82 5.15 -2.50
CA THR A 400 -19.10 4.65 -3.00
C THR A 400 -19.31 5.06 -4.46
N THR A 401 -20.21 4.37 -5.17
CA THR A 401 -20.60 4.75 -6.53
C THR A 401 -21.13 6.18 -6.60
N GLU A 402 -21.90 6.60 -5.60
CA GLU A 402 -22.42 7.97 -5.49
C GLU A 402 -21.28 8.99 -5.32
N GLU A 403 -20.31 8.71 -4.44
CA GLU A 403 -19.13 9.57 -4.24
C GLU A 403 -18.31 9.68 -5.53
N ALA A 404 -18.12 8.56 -6.25
CA ALA A 404 -17.41 8.52 -7.52
C ALA A 404 -18.07 9.42 -8.57
N MET A 405 -19.38 9.23 -8.82
CA MET A 405 -20.13 10.02 -9.79
C MET A 405 -20.22 11.50 -9.40
N ALA A 406 -20.45 11.79 -8.12
CA ALA A 406 -20.51 13.16 -7.62
C ALA A 406 -19.17 13.87 -7.80
N THR A 407 -18.05 13.18 -7.56
CA THR A 407 -16.71 13.72 -7.76
C THR A 407 -16.42 13.96 -9.25
N ALA A 408 -16.80 13.02 -10.11
CA ALA A 408 -16.62 13.14 -11.56
C ALA A 408 -17.35 14.39 -12.11
N ARG A 409 -18.63 14.56 -11.75
CA ARG A 409 -19.44 15.73 -12.10
C ARG A 409 -18.84 17.03 -11.58
N LYS A 410 -18.49 17.05 -10.29
CA LYS A 410 -17.94 18.23 -9.63
C LYS A 410 -16.66 18.73 -10.30
N HIS A 411 -15.85 17.81 -10.81
CA HIS A 411 -14.54 18.12 -11.39
C HIS A 411 -14.47 17.96 -12.91
N GLY A 412 -15.59 17.68 -13.60
CA GLY A 412 -15.61 17.43 -15.05
C GLY A 412 -15.14 18.63 -15.87
N ALA A 413 -15.37 19.85 -15.40
CA ALA A 413 -14.85 21.06 -16.04
C ALA A 413 -13.30 21.18 -16.01
N LEU A 414 -12.62 20.37 -15.18
CA LEU A 414 -11.15 20.31 -15.12
C LEU A 414 -10.56 19.26 -16.07
N THR A 415 -11.39 18.51 -16.81
CA THR A 415 -10.92 17.45 -17.71
C THR A 415 -10.07 18.03 -18.84
N PRO A 416 -8.77 17.73 -18.88
CA PRO A 416 -7.93 18.22 -19.95
C PRO A 416 -8.27 17.51 -21.26
N GLU A 417 -8.38 18.25 -22.35
CA GLU A 417 -8.52 17.68 -23.68
C GLU A 417 -7.19 17.11 -24.17
N LEU A 418 -7.25 15.95 -24.83
CA LEU A 418 -6.09 15.31 -25.46
C LEU A 418 -6.38 15.14 -26.97
N PRO A 419 -6.10 16.16 -27.80
CA PRO A 419 -6.54 16.18 -29.21
C PRO A 419 -6.09 14.99 -30.05
N ALA A 420 -4.90 14.44 -29.77
CA ALA A 420 -4.40 13.26 -30.46
C ALA A 420 -5.27 12.02 -30.20
N ILE A 421 -5.77 11.87 -28.96
CA ILE A 421 -6.66 10.76 -28.58
C ILE A 421 -8.03 10.95 -29.20
N VAL A 422 -8.60 12.16 -29.14
CA VAL A 422 -9.90 12.48 -29.73
C VAL A 422 -9.90 12.15 -31.22
N ARG A 423 -8.84 12.54 -31.96
CA ARG A 423 -8.70 12.20 -33.38
C ARG A 423 -8.57 10.70 -33.62
N ALA A 424 -7.81 9.99 -32.77
CA ALA A 424 -7.63 8.55 -32.90
C ALA A 424 -8.93 7.77 -32.70
N LEU A 425 -9.75 8.16 -31.73
CA LEU A 425 -11.07 7.56 -31.50
C LEU A 425 -12.06 7.90 -32.63
N ALA A 426 -12.10 9.15 -33.09
CA ALA A 426 -12.97 9.55 -34.20
C ALA A 426 -12.65 8.82 -35.52
N ALA A 427 -11.38 8.49 -35.76
CA ALA A 427 -10.98 7.71 -36.94
C ALA A 427 -11.58 6.28 -36.91
N LEU A 428 -11.65 5.65 -35.74
CA LEU A 428 -12.27 4.32 -35.60
C LEU A 428 -13.78 4.33 -35.86
N GLU A 429 -14.49 5.38 -35.44
CA GLU A 429 -15.92 5.53 -35.71
C GLU A 429 -16.22 5.75 -37.21
N GLY A 430 -15.24 6.26 -37.95
CA GLY A 430 -15.31 6.44 -39.40
C GLY A 430 -15.11 5.15 -40.19
N ASP A 431 -14.28 4.23 -39.68
CA ASP A 431 -14.00 2.93 -40.33
C ASP A 431 -15.14 1.91 -40.15
N ASP A 432 -16.05 2.13 -39.19
CA ASP A 432 -17.23 1.28 -38.93
C ASP A 432 -18.47 1.67 -39.77
N LYS A 433 -18.40 2.75 -40.56
CA LYS A 433 -19.47 3.22 -41.47
C LYS A 433 -19.11 2.95 -42.92
#